data_AF-A0A8T4EKX0-F1
#
_entry.id   AF-A0A8T4EKX0-F1
#
_cell.length_a   1.000
_cell.length_b   1.000
_cell.length_c   1.000
_cell.angle_alpha   90.00
_cell.angle_beta   90.00
_cell.angle_gamma   90.00
#
_symmetry.space_group_name_H-M   'P 1'
#
loop_
_entity.id
_entity.type
_entity.pdbx_description
1 polymer ?
#
loop_
_entity_poly.entity_id
_entity_poly.type
_entity_poly.pdbx_seq_one_letter_code
_entity_poly.pdbx_strand_id
1 'polypeptide(L)'
;MKKSKGKAKKVQGRGSRKWLIWSVAIIILVLALILRSYIFLLVLISLNVLTSTLLRSLRRNQIGIEMVMFSTVMSGVLYGATIGAIMGAVSMIIDYTFATRISPFALITIPSYAAVGFISPLLSFMSITTLGITVTVAYVVISNLIIVGLMGGQLHKSLRFGISDIAFNALIFATVAPFVLKILT
;
A
#
# COMPACT_ATOMS: atom_id res chain seq x y z
N MET A 1 56.39 -45.55 -38.73
CA MET A 1 55.93 -45.01 -37.42
C MET A 1 54.87 -43.93 -37.65
N LYS A 2 53.57 -44.23 -37.46
CA LYS A 2 52.46 -43.26 -37.58
C LYS A 2 52.07 -42.76 -36.19
N LYS A 3 52.34 -41.48 -35.90
CA LYS A 3 51.96 -40.81 -34.65
C LYS A 3 50.44 -40.66 -34.58
N SER A 4 49.81 -41.43 -33.69
CA SER A 4 48.40 -41.29 -33.32
C SER A 4 48.17 -39.95 -32.63
N LYS A 5 47.46 -39.03 -33.30
CA LYS A 5 47.05 -37.74 -32.73
C LYS A 5 45.81 -37.97 -31.87
N GLY A 6 46.00 -38.05 -30.55
CA GLY A 6 44.93 -38.11 -29.56
C GLY A 6 44.04 -36.88 -29.65
N LYS A 7 42.76 -37.08 -30.03
CA LYS A 7 41.73 -36.05 -29.96
C LYS A 7 41.36 -35.83 -28.50
N ALA A 8 41.92 -34.79 -27.89
CA ALA A 8 41.51 -34.33 -26.56
C ALA A 8 40.02 -33.95 -26.59
N LYS A 9 39.20 -34.80 -25.98
CA LYS A 9 37.75 -34.62 -25.81
C LYS A 9 37.53 -33.34 -24.98
N LYS A 10 37.11 -32.25 -25.63
CA LYS A 10 36.49 -31.08 -24.98
C LYS A 10 35.13 -31.50 -24.40
N VAL A 11 35.14 -32.26 -23.31
CA VAL A 11 33.95 -32.67 -22.56
C VAL A 11 34.05 -32.10 -21.15
N GLN A 12 34.08 -30.78 -21.02
CA GLN A 12 34.01 -30.14 -19.71
C GLN A 12 33.61 -28.68 -19.89
N GLY A 13 32.37 -28.34 -19.52
CA GLY A 13 31.95 -26.93 -19.48
C GLY A 13 30.45 -26.69 -19.52
N ARG A 14 29.65 -27.58 -20.11
CA ARG A 14 28.18 -27.37 -20.18
C ARG A 14 27.45 -27.62 -18.86
N GLY A 15 27.97 -28.50 -17.99
CA GLY A 15 27.35 -28.80 -16.69
C GLY A 15 27.43 -27.64 -15.69
N SER A 16 28.59 -26.98 -15.60
CA SER A 16 28.83 -25.90 -14.63
C SER A 16 27.91 -24.68 -14.82
N ARG A 17 27.59 -24.31 -16.07
CA ARG A 17 26.69 -23.17 -16.35
C ARG A 17 25.25 -23.40 -15.87
N LYS A 18 24.74 -24.64 -15.93
CA LYS A 18 23.39 -24.95 -15.45
C LYS A 18 23.29 -24.82 -13.93
N TRP A 19 24.30 -25.30 -13.20
CA TRP A 19 24.37 -25.16 -11.75
C TRP A 19 24.43 -23.70 -11.31
N LEU A 20 25.21 -22.86 -12.01
CA LEU A 20 25.24 -21.43 -11.72
C LEU A 20 23.87 -20.75 -11.88
N ILE A 21 23.14 -21.07 -12.96
CA ILE A 21 21.80 -20.51 -13.21
C ILE A 21 20.84 -20.92 -12.10
N TRP A 22 20.83 -22.20 -11.70
CA TRP A 22 19.98 -22.68 -10.61
C TRP A 22 20.35 -22.02 -9.27
N SER A 23 21.63 -21.90 -8.94
CA SER A 23 22.07 -21.23 -7.71
C SER A 23 21.63 -19.76 -7.67
N VAL A 24 21.77 -19.03 -8.78
CA VAL A 24 21.32 -17.63 -8.87
C VAL A 24 19.79 -17.55 -8.74
N ALA A 25 19.04 -18.42 -9.41
CA ALA A 25 17.58 -18.46 -9.30
C ALA A 25 17.10 -18.75 -7.86
N ILE A 26 17.76 -19.68 -7.16
CA ILE A 26 17.47 -19.99 -5.76
C ILE A 26 17.79 -18.79 -4.87
N ILE A 27 18.93 -18.12 -5.07
CA ILE A 27 19.28 -16.91 -4.30
C ILE A 27 18.23 -15.81 -4.50
N ILE A 28 17.80 -15.57 -5.75
CA ILE A 28 16.76 -14.59 -6.05
C ILE A 28 15.44 -14.99 -5.38
N LEU A 29 15.06 -16.26 -5.42
CA LEU A 29 13.84 -16.75 -4.78
C LEU A 29 13.88 -16.57 -3.26
N VAL A 30 14.99 -16.94 -2.61
CA VAL A 30 15.19 -16.77 -1.16
C VAL A 30 15.16 -15.29 -0.79
N LEU A 31 15.83 -14.43 -1.56
CA LEU A 31 15.77 -12.99 -1.36
C LEU A 31 14.35 -12.44 -1.52
N ALA A 32 13.60 -12.90 -2.52
CA ALA A 32 12.21 -12.47 -2.72
C ALA A 32 11.31 -12.89 -1.55
N LEU A 33 11.53 -14.06 -0.96
CA LEU A 33 10.80 -14.52 0.23
C LEU A 33 11.14 -13.70 1.47
N ILE A 34 12.42 -13.38 1.69
CA ILE A 34 12.86 -12.54 2.82
C ILE A 34 12.38 -11.10 2.68
N LEU A 35 12.43 -10.56 1.45
CA LEU A 35 12.06 -9.17 1.16
C LEU A 35 10.56 -8.98 0.91
N ARG A 36 9.76 -10.03 1.03
CA ARG A 36 8.32 -10.02 0.78
C ARG A 36 7.60 -8.85 1.46
N SER A 37 7.88 -8.61 2.73
CA SER A 37 7.26 -7.54 3.52
C SER A 37 7.59 -6.15 2.95
N TYR A 38 8.85 -5.92 2.59
CA TYR A 38 9.33 -4.67 2.02
C TYR A 38 8.77 -4.44 0.61
N ILE A 39 8.73 -5.49 -0.21
CA ILE A 39 8.14 -5.44 -1.55
C ILE A 39 6.68 -5.05 -1.45
N PHE A 40 5.93 -5.62 -0.51
CA PHE A 40 4.52 -5.26 -0.33
C PHE A 40 4.32 -3.80 0.08
N LEU A 41 5.11 -3.29 1.04
CA LEU A 41 5.06 -1.87 1.40
C LEU A 41 5.41 -0.96 0.21
N LEU A 42 6.42 -1.33 -0.58
CA LEU A 42 6.79 -0.59 -1.80
C LEU A 42 5.66 -0.59 -2.83
N VAL A 43 4.96 -1.72 -3.01
CA VAL A 43 3.78 -1.80 -3.88
C VAL A 43 2.67 -0.87 -3.39
N LEU A 44 2.37 -0.84 -2.09
CA LEU A 44 1.37 0.07 -1.53
C LEU A 44 1.74 1.54 -1.73
N ILE A 45 3.00 1.91 -1.50
CA ILE A 45 3.51 3.26 -1.77
C ILE A 45 3.34 3.61 -3.26
N SER A 46 3.71 2.69 -4.15
CA SER A 46 3.62 2.87 -5.59
C SER A 46 2.17 3.03 -6.06
N LEU A 47 1.24 2.26 -5.49
CA LEU A 47 -0.19 2.39 -5.74
C LEU A 47 -0.71 3.76 -5.29
N ASN A 48 -0.30 4.25 -4.11
CA ASN A 48 -0.68 5.59 -3.65
C ASN A 48 -0.21 6.69 -4.61
N VAL A 49 1.04 6.62 -5.06
CA VAL A 49 1.59 7.56 -6.07
C VAL A 49 0.77 7.48 -7.36
N LEU A 50 0.51 6.26 -7.85
CA LEU A 50 -0.20 6.02 -9.10
C LEU A 50 -1.64 6.54 -9.03
N THR A 51 -2.40 6.19 -8.00
CA THR A 51 -3.79 6.66 -7.85
C THR A 51 -3.86 8.17 -7.66
N SER A 52 -2.91 8.75 -6.91
CA SER A 52 -2.86 10.20 -6.70
C SER A 52 -2.57 10.97 -7.98
N THR A 53 -1.71 10.41 -8.84
CA THR A 53 -1.34 11.03 -10.12
C THR A 53 -2.43 10.84 -11.19
N LEU A 54 -2.92 9.61 -11.38
CA LEU A 54 -3.89 9.29 -12.43
C LEU A 54 -5.28 9.86 -12.13
N LEU A 55 -5.70 9.84 -10.86
CA LEU A 55 -7.05 10.30 -10.46
C LEU A 55 -7.06 11.76 -10.02
N ARG A 56 -5.97 12.50 -10.27
CA ARG A 56 -5.87 13.95 -9.97
C ARG A 56 -7.04 14.75 -10.55
N SER A 57 -7.50 14.39 -11.75
CA SER A 57 -8.65 15.03 -12.40
C SER A 57 -9.95 14.83 -11.61
N LEU A 58 -10.24 13.59 -11.20
CA LEU A 58 -11.43 13.29 -10.38
C LEU A 58 -11.40 14.01 -9.03
N ARG A 59 -10.21 14.17 -8.45
CA ARG A 59 -10.02 14.87 -7.17
C ARG A 59 -10.28 16.37 -7.25
N ARG A 60 -10.11 17.01 -8.42
CA ARG A 60 -10.55 18.41 -8.63
C ARG A 60 -12.06 18.55 -8.42
N ASN A 61 -12.81 17.49 -8.72
CA ASN A 61 -14.25 17.40 -8.48
C ASN A 61 -14.60 16.88 -7.07
N GLN A 62 -13.63 16.83 -6.15
CA GLN A 62 -13.80 16.34 -4.77
C GLN A 62 -14.32 14.91 -4.68
N ILE A 63 -13.90 14.05 -5.61
CA ILE A 63 -14.13 12.61 -5.53
C ILE A 63 -12.98 11.98 -4.73
N GLY A 64 -13.30 11.40 -3.58
CA GLY A 64 -12.38 10.70 -2.68
C GLY A 64 -12.11 9.29 -3.16
N ILE A 65 -11.22 9.14 -4.14
CA ILE A 65 -10.69 7.82 -4.52
C ILE A 65 -9.21 7.80 -4.11
N GLU A 66 -8.96 7.21 -2.95
CA GLU A 66 -7.66 7.25 -2.27
C GLU A 66 -7.29 5.88 -1.72
N MET A 67 -6.10 5.42 -2.08
CA MET A 67 -5.55 4.15 -1.56
C MET A 67 -4.95 4.31 -0.15
N VAL A 68 -4.92 5.53 0.39
CA VAL A 68 -4.27 5.89 1.65
C VAL A 68 -4.82 5.05 2.80
N MET A 69 -6.14 4.95 2.93
CA MET A 69 -6.77 4.20 4.01
C MET A 69 -6.47 2.70 3.91
N PHE A 70 -6.59 2.12 2.72
CA PHE A 70 -6.22 0.73 2.46
C PHE A 70 -4.77 0.45 2.84
N SER A 71 -3.82 1.26 2.37
CA SER A 71 -2.41 1.05 2.66
C SER A 71 -2.08 1.19 4.14
N THR A 72 -2.76 2.11 4.83
CA THR A 72 -2.59 2.38 6.27
C THR A 72 -3.06 1.21 7.13
N VAL A 73 -4.26 0.71 6.88
CA VAL A 73 -4.85 -0.39 7.65
C VAL A 73 -4.13 -1.69 7.35
N MET A 74 -3.84 -1.98 6.08
CA MET A 74 -3.16 -3.22 5.70
C MET A 74 -1.75 -3.29 6.29
N SER A 75 -0.97 -2.21 6.27
CA SER A 75 0.36 -2.20 6.86
C SER A 75 0.30 -2.29 8.40
N GLY A 76 -0.68 -1.64 9.03
CA GLY A 76 -0.90 -1.72 10.47
C GLY A 76 -1.23 -3.13 10.94
N VAL A 77 -2.15 -3.80 10.25
CA VAL A 77 -2.58 -5.18 10.57
C VAL A 77 -1.44 -6.19 10.33
N LEU A 78 -0.68 -6.06 9.23
CA LEU A 78 0.35 -7.04 8.87
C LEU A 78 1.68 -6.84 9.61
N TYR A 79 2.06 -5.60 9.89
CA TYR A 79 3.41 -5.27 10.38
C TYR A 79 3.40 -4.50 11.72
N GLY A 80 2.22 -4.25 12.28
CA GLY A 80 2.05 -3.62 13.59
C GLY A 80 1.84 -2.10 13.57
N ALA A 81 1.50 -1.57 14.74
CA ALA A 81 0.97 -0.21 14.92
C ALA A 81 1.92 0.88 14.42
N THR A 82 3.22 0.75 14.72
CA THR A 82 4.23 1.74 14.32
C THR A 82 4.36 1.83 12.80
N ILE A 83 4.39 0.68 12.12
CA ILE A 83 4.48 0.63 10.64
C ILE A 83 3.17 1.13 10.02
N GLY A 84 2.02 0.79 10.60
CA GLY A 84 0.73 1.35 10.24
C GLY A 84 0.72 2.89 10.29
N ALA A 85 1.17 3.46 11.41
CA ALA A 85 1.19 4.90 11.64
C ALA A 85 2.11 5.63 10.65
N ILE A 86 3.33 5.13 10.47
CA ILE A 86 4.30 5.69 9.50
C ILE A 86 3.70 5.61 8.10
N MET A 87 3.14 4.47 7.72
CA MET A 87 2.54 4.29 6.40
C MET A 87 1.37 5.23 6.17
N GLY A 88 0.51 5.46 7.17
CA GLY A 88 -0.59 6.42 7.06
C GLY A 88 -0.12 7.85 6.85
N ALA A 89 0.87 8.30 7.63
CA ALA A 89 1.46 9.62 7.46
C ALA A 89 2.10 9.78 6.07
N VAL A 90 2.96 8.83 5.68
CA VAL A 90 3.68 8.86 4.40
C VAL A 90 2.73 8.81 3.22
N SER A 91 1.72 7.93 3.27
CA SER A 91 0.73 7.79 2.20
C SER A 91 -0.06 9.08 2.00
N MET A 92 -0.43 9.77 3.08
CA MET A 92 -1.12 11.04 2.99
C MET A 92 -0.23 12.18 2.48
N ILE A 93 1.05 12.21 2.87
CA ILE A 93 2.03 13.17 2.35
C ILE A 93 2.21 12.99 0.83
N ILE A 94 2.38 11.74 0.38
CA ILE A 94 2.44 11.39 -1.05
C ILE A 94 1.19 11.88 -1.74
N ASP A 95 0.03 11.59 -1.17
CA ASP A 95 -1.24 11.97 -1.73
C ASP A 95 -1.36 13.49 -1.96
N TYR A 96 -1.03 14.30 -0.94
CA TYR A 96 -1.00 15.77 -1.05
C TYR A 96 -0.05 16.27 -2.13
N THR A 97 1.16 15.68 -2.18
CA THR A 97 2.23 16.08 -3.08
C THR A 97 1.87 15.80 -4.53
N PHE A 98 1.46 14.56 -4.83
CA PHE A 98 1.20 14.12 -6.21
C PHE A 98 -0.16 14.56 -6.74
N ALA A 99 -1.17 14.73 -5.87
CA ALA A 99 -2.42 15.37 -6.27
C ALA A 99 -2.34 16.90 -6.33
N THR A 100 -1.18 17.50 -5.99
CA THR A 100 -0.91 18.96 -5.98
C THR A 100 -1.94 19.77 -5.18
N ARG A 101 -2.41 19.20 -4.07
CA ARG A 101 -3.54 19.74 -3.30
C ARG A 101 -3.14 20.20 -1.91
N ILE A 102 -1.99 20.86 -1.80
CA ILE A 102 -1.47 21.36 -0.52
C ILE A 102 -2.53 22.28 0.09
N SER A 103 -3.04 21.88 1.25
CA SER A 103 -4.12 22.54 1.95
C SER A 103 -3.78 22.59 3.44
N PRO A 104 -4.22 23.64 4.18
CA PRO A 104 -4.14 23.67 5.64
C PRO A 104 -4.75 22.44 6.32
N PHE A 105 -5.70 21.76 5.65
CA PHE A 105 -6.32 20.52 6.15
C PHE A 105 -5.31 19.38 6.34
N ALA A 106 -4.14 19.45 5.69
CA ALA A 106 -3.06 18.47 5.87
C ALA A 106 -2.60 18.33 7.32
N LEU A 107 -2.70 19.41 8.11
CA LEU A 107 -2.35 19.41 9.53
C LEU A 107 -3.23 18.49 10.38
N ILE A 108 -4.44 18.17 9.90
CA ILE A 108 -5.37 17.27 10.58
C ILE A 108 -5.39 15.91 9.92
N THR A 109 -5.42 15.83 8.59
CA THR A 109 -5.55 14.56 7.88
C THR A 109 -4.30 13.69 8.02
N ILE A 110 -3.09 14.24 8.00
CA ILE A 110 -1.85 13.46 8.16
C ILE A 110 -1.80 12.79 9.54
N PRO A 111 -1.96 13.51 10.68
CA PRO A 111 -2.02 12.85 11.98
C PRO A 111 -3.20 11.88 12.12
N SER A 112 -4.35 12.19 11.52
CA SER A 112 -5.52 11.31 11.57
C SER A 112 -5.25 9.96 10.89
N TYR A 113 -4.63 9.95 9.71
CA TYR A 113 -4.24 8.70 9.06
C TYR A 113 -3.16 7.94 9.83
N ALA A 114 -2.20 8.64 10.43
CA ALA A 114 -1.22 8.01 11.31
C ALA A 114 -1.90 7.34 12.53
N ALA A 115 -2.89 8.01 13.14
CA ALA A 115 -3.67 7.45 14.23
C ALA A 115 -4.47 6.22 13.80
N VAL A 116 -5.11 6.25 12.62
CA VAL A 116 -5.81 5.08 12.07
C VAL A 116 -4.85 3.90 11.90
N GLY A 117 -3.66 4.14 11.35
CA GLY A 117 -2.64 3.10 11.19
C GLY A 117 -2.18 2.51 12.51
N PHE A 118 -1.97 3.36 13.52
CA PHE A 118 -1.62 2.92 14.87
C PHE A 118 -2.71 2.08 15.54
N ILE A 119 -3.97 2.50 15.41
CA ILE A 119 -5.12 1.87 16.08
C ILE A 119 -5.54 0.57 15.37
N SER A 120 -5.39 0.48 14.05
CA SER A 120 -5.88 -0.65 13.25
C SER A 120 -5.49 -2.05 13.77
N PRO A 121 -4.24 -2.35 14.16
CA PRO A 121 -3.91 -3.67 14.73
C PRO A 121 -4.51 -3.94 16.12
N LEU A 122 -4.85 -2.90 16.89
CA LEU A 122 -5.52 -3.05 18.19
C LEU A 122 -6.97 -3.53 18.05
N LEU A 123 -7.53 -3.40 16.85
CA LEU A 123 -8.87 -3.84 16.48
C LEU A 123 -8.85 -5.17 15.70
N SER A 124 -7.80 -5.97 15.86
CA SER A 124 -7.59 -7.25 15.15
C SER A 124 -8.64 -8.33 15.44
N PHE A 125 -9.51 -8.12 16.42
CA PHE A 125 -10.69 -8.98 16.66
C PHE A 125 -11.75 -8.85 15.56
N MET A 126 -11.73 -7.78 14.76
CA MET A 126 -12.62 -7.59 13.62
C MET A 126 -12.07 -8.26 12.35
N SER A 127 -12.96 -8.68 11.44
CA SER A 127 -12.54 -9.08 10.09
C SER A 127 -11.88 -7.90 9.37
N ILE A 128 -10.90 -8.14 8.49
CA ILE A 128 -10.19 -7.06 7.77
C ILE A 128 -11.15 -6.17 6.96
N THR A 129 -12.22 -6.76 6.43
CA THR A 129 -13.27 -6.03 5.70
C THR A 129 -14.04 -5.10 6.63
N THR A 130 -14.54 -5.63 7.76
CA THR A 130 -15.28 -4.83 8.75
C THR A 130 -14.41 -3.75 9.37
N LEU A 131 -13.15 -4.08 9.70
CA LEU A 131 -12.17 -3.15 10.24
C LEU A 131 -11.97 -1.97 9.29
N GLY A 132 -11.61 -2.27 8.03
CA GLY A 132 -11.35 -1.25 7.01
C GLY A 132 -12.53 -0.30 6.81
N ILE A 133 -13.74 -0.84 6.63
CA ILE A 133 -14.95 -0.03 6.46
C ILE A 133 -15.22 0.84 7.70
N THR A 134 -15.11 0.24 8.90
CA THR A 134 -15.39 0.95 10.16
C THR A 134 -14.45 2.12 10.36
N VAL A 135 -13.14 1.91 10.16
CA VAL A 135 -12.16 2.98 10.33
C VAL A 135 -12.25 4.03 9.23
N THR A 136 -12.63 3.66 7.99
CA THR A 136 -12.93 4.66 6.95
C THR A 136 -14.10 5.55 7.35
N VAL A 137 -15.22 4.95 7.77
CA VAL A 137 -16.42 5.71 8.19
C VAL A 137 -16.08 6.61 9.37
N ALA A 138 -15.42 6.08 10.40
CA ALA A 138 -15.00 6.86 11.56
C ALA A 138 -14.09 8.03 11.16
N TYR A 139 -13.07 7.77 10.33
CA TYR A 139 -12.18 8.81 9.81
C TYR A 139 -12.94 9.90 9.05
N VAL A 140 -13.82 9.53 8.11
CA VAL A 140 -14.59 10.50 7.31
C VAL A 140 -15.51 11.33 8.19
N VAL A 141 -16.20 10.72 9.16
CA VAL A 141 -17.08 11.45 10.09
C VAL A 141 -16.26 12.44 10.93
N ILE A 142 -15.20 11.98 11.59
CA ILE A 142 -14.37 12.81 12.46
C ILE A 142 -13.69 13.94 11.67
N SER A 143 -13.08 13.62 10.53
CA SER A 143 -12.39 14.62 9.70
C SER A 143 -13.36 15.65 9.13
N ASN A 144 -14.56 15.25 8.69
CA ASN A 144 -15.56 16.20 8.21
C ASN A 144 -16.06 17.12 9.33
N LEU A 145 -16.29 16.60 10.54
CA LEU A 145 -16.68 17.41 11.69
C LEU A 145 -15.60 18.46 12.02
N ILE A 146 -14.32 18.07 12.02
CA ILE A 146 -13.22 18.99 12.30
C ILE A 146 -13.07 20.02 11.17
N ILE A 147 -13.03 19.58 9.90
CA ILE A 147 -12.79 20.46 8.77
C ILE A 147 -13.93 21.46 8.58
N VAL A 148 -15.18 21.00 8.64
CA VAL A 148 -16.35 21.87 8.47
C VAL A 148 -16.56 22.74 9.70
N GLY A 149 -16.50 22.14 10.90
CA GLY A 149 -16.82 22.82 12.15
C GLY A 149 -15.74 23.80 12.63
N LEU A 150 -14.45 23.46 12.46
CA LEU A 150 -13.35 24.24 13.04
C LEU A 150 -12.54 25.02 12.00
N MET A 151 -12.57 24.63 10.72
CA MET A 151 -11.74 25.25 9.67
C MET A 151 -12.53 25.95 8.57
N GLY A 152 -13.85 26.05 8.70
CA GLY A 152 -14.71 26.71 7.71
C GLY A 152 -14.81 25.95 6.38
N GLY A 153 -14.59 24.63 6.38
CA GLY A 153 -14.75 23.79 5.20
C GLY A 153 -16.20 23.78 4.68
N GLN A 154 -16.36 23.62 3.36
CA GLN A 154 -17.68 23.59 2.74
C GLN A 154 -18.30 22.19 2.87
N LEU A 155 -19.39 22.07 3.63
CA LEU A 155 -20.05 20.80 3.94
C LEU A 155 -20.36 19.94 2.71
N HIS A 156 -20.93 20.54 1.66
CA HIS A 156 -21.29 19.80 0.44
C HIS A 156 -20.07 19.21 -0.30
N LYS A 157 -18.90 19.85 -0.20
CA LYS A 157 -17.64 19.34 -0.77
C LYS A 157 -17.11 18.16 0.05
N SER A 158 -17.09 18.34 1.38
CA SER A 158 -16.69 17.33 2.35
C SER A 158 -17.56 16.07 2.30
N LEU A 159 -18.88 16.23 2.13
CA LEU A 159 -19.81 15.10 2.00
C LEU A 159 -19.61 14.32 0.70
N ARG A 160 -19.49 15.02 -0.45
CA ARG A 160 -19.24 14.35 -1.73
C ARG A 160 -17.94 13.53 -1.68
N PHE A 161 -16.88 14.13 -1.16
CA PHE A 161 -15.60 13.45 -0.94
C PHE A 161 -15.78 12.24 -0.03
N GLY A 162 -16.34 12.43 1.17
CA GLY A 162 -16.50 11.38 2.17
C GLY A 162 -17.34 10.19 1.70
N ILE A 163 -18.45 10.44 0.98
CA ILE A 163 -19.31 9.36 0.45
C ILE A 163 -18.54 8.53 -0.58
N SER A 164 -17.86 9.19 -1.53
CA SER A 164 -17.07 8.47 -2.52
C SER A 164 -15.88 7.71 -1.91
N ASP A 165 -15.27 8.25 -0.85
CA ASP A 165 -14.17 7.61 -0.14
C ASP A 165 -14.62 6.38 0.64
N ILE A 166 -15.76 6.47 1.35
CA ILE A 166 -16.36 5.32 2.02
C ILE A 166 -16.72 4.24 0.99
N ALA A 167 -17.38 4.60 -0.11
CA ALA A 167 -17.80 3.63 -1.13
C ALA A 167 -16.60 2.93 -1.77
N PHE A 168 -15.56 3.69 -2.14
CA PHE A 168 -14.35 3.16 -2.74
C PHE A 168 -13.59 2.23 -1.78
N ASN A 169 -13.36 2.67 -0.55
CA ASN A 169 -12.66 1.84 0.44
C ASN A 169 -13.47 0.61 0.80
N ALA A 170 -14.79 0.70 0.94
CA ALA A 170 -15.63 -0.46 1.19
C ALA A 170 -15.51 -1.52 0.08
N LEU A 171 -15.49 -1.10 -1.19
CA LEU A 171 -15.27 -2.00 -2.31
C LEU A 171 -13.90 -2.70 -2.20
N ILE A 172 -12.84 -1.94 -1.94
CA ILE A 172 -11.48 -2.50 -1.84
C ILE A 172 -11.34 -3.43 -0.64
N PHE A 173 -11.86 -3.06 0.53
CA PHE A 173 -11.78 -3.89 1.73
C PHE A 173 -12.66 -5.15 1.63
N ALA A 174 -13.73 -5.12 0.85
CA ALA A 174 -14.56 -6.30 0.59
C ALA A 174 -13.91 -7.27 -0.41
N THR A 175 -13.14 -6.76 -1.38
CA THR A 175 -12.65 -7.57 -2.52
C THR A 175 -11.15 -7.85 -2.45
N VAL A 176 -10.33 -6.83 -2.26
CA VAL A 176 -8.86 -6.92 -2.35
C VAL A 176 -8.23 -7.29 -1.00
N ALA A 177 -8.69 -6.71 0.11
CA ALA A 177 -8.05 -6.89 1.41
C ALA A 177 -7.98 -8.37 1.87
N PRO A 178 -9.06 -9.18 1.79
CA PRO A 178 -9.01 -10.57 2.22
C PRO A 178 -8.05 -11.41 1.37
N PHE A 179 -8.00 -11.12 0.06
CA PHE A 179 -7.09 -11.79 -0.86
C PHE A 179 -5.62 -11.48 -0.54
N VAL A 180 -5.30 -10.20 -0.30
CA VAL A 180 -3.96 -9.78 0.08
C VAL A 180 -3.53 -10.40 1.40
N LEU A 181 -4.43 -10.40 2.40
CA LEU A 181 -4.16 -11.00 3.71
C LEU A 181 -3.85 -12.50 3.57
N LYS A 182 -4.68 -13.24 2.82
CA LYS A 182 -4.48 -14.68 2.56
C LYS A 182 -3.15 -14.99 1.86
N ILE A 183 -2.67 -14.10 1.00
CA ILE A 183 -1.36 -14.27 0.40
C ILE A 183 -0.31 -14.09 1.50
N LEU A 184 -0.34 -12.99 2.23
CA LEU A 184 0.77 -12.53 3.07
C LEU A 184 0.93 -13.26 4.41
N THR A 185 -0.13 -13.85 4.95
CA THR A 185 -0.12 -14.70 6.16
C THR A 185 0.03 -16.16 5.81
#